data_AF-R8AQU0-F1
#
_entry.id   AF-R8AQU0-F1
#
_cell.length_a   1.000
_cell.length_b   1.000
_cell.length_c   1.000
_cell.angle_alpha   90.00
_cell.angle_beta   90.00
_cell.angle_gamma   90.00
#
_symmetry.space_group_name_H-M   'P 1'
#
loop_
_entity.id
_entity.type
_entity.pdbx_description
1 polymer ?
#
loop_
_entity_poly.entity_id
_entity_poly.type
_entity_poly.pdbx_seq_one_letter_code
_entity_poly.pdbx_strand_id
1 'polypeptide(L)'
;ALGRELKGKILIDCTNPVGANLTHGLNSTQSGSEMIQQQVPDTHVVKAFTIYGYENFENNAYPNYNVKPMMMYCGNDLNAKNIV
;
A
#
# COMPACT_ATOMS: atom_id res chain seq x y z
N ALA A 1 -9.26 -11.32 -18.29
CA ALA A 1 -9.75 -10.88 -16.97
C ALA A 1 -8.57 -10.36 -16.17
N LEU A 2 -8.75 -9.28 -15.39
CA LEU A 2 -7.67 -8.54 -14.73
C LEU A 2 -6.70 -9.44 -13.93
N GLY A 3 -7.19 -10.43 -13.19
CA GLY A 3 -6.32 -11.34 -12.42
C GLY A 3 -5.34 -12.16 -13.29
N ARG A 4 -5.67 -12.46 -14.54
CA ARG A 4 -4.75 -13.11 -15.49
C ARG A 4 -3.61 -12.18 -15.89
N GLU A 5 -3.92 -10.91 -16.12
CA GLU A 5 -2.94 -9.89 -16.52
C GLU A 5 -1.98 -9.54 -15.37
N LEU A 6 -2.41 -9.73 -14.12
CA LEU A 6 -1.62 -9.43 -12.92
C LEU A 6 -0.80 -10.61 -12.40
N LYS A 7 -1.02 -11.82 -12.92
CA LYS A 7 -0.34 -13.04 -12.47
C LYS A 7 1.19 -12.87 -12.46
N GLY A 8 1.80 -13.19 -11.31
CA GLY A 8 3.25 -13.10 -11.06
C GLY A 8 3.81 -11.68 -11.00
N LYS A 9 2.97 -10.64 -11.13
CA LYS A 9 3.40 -9.25 -10.98
C LYS A 9 3.40 -8.84 -9.51
N ILE A 10 4.13 -7.78 -9.23
CA ILE A 10 4.00 -7.03 -7.98
C ILE A 10 2.91 -5.99 -8.21
N LEU A 11 1.87 -6.03 -7.36
CA LEU A 11 0.81 -5.02 -7.33
C LEU A 11 0.98 -4.19 -6.06
N ILE A 12 1.26 -2.90 -6.22
CA ILE A 12 1.41 -1.98 -5.09
C ILE A 12 0.05 -1.36 -4.76
N ASP A 13 -0.47 -1.65 -3.57
CA ASP A 13 -1.70 -1.06 -3.04
C ASP A 13 -1.40 0.26 -2.30
N CYS A 14 -1.61 1.37 -3.01
CA CYS A 14 -1.46 2.74 -2.50
C CYS A 14 -2.74 3.31 -1.85
N THR A 15 -3.79 2.51 -1.64
CA THR A 15 -5.10 3.04 -1.21
C THR A 15 -5.19 3.29 0.30
N ASN A 16 -5.93 4.31 0.72
CA ASN A 16 -6.42 4.38 2.11
C ASN A 16 -7.91 4.03 2.08
N PRO A 17 -8.38 2.96 2.74
CA PRO A 17 -9.78 2.54 2.71
C PRO A 17 -10.63 3.45 3.60
N VAL A 18 -10.70 4.74 3.28
CA VAL A 18 -11.49 5.73 4.02
C VAL A 18 -12.92 5.72 3.50
N GLY A 19 -13.85 5.37 4.38
CA GLY A 19 -15.29 5.39 4.14
C GLY A 19 -15.94 6.72 4.50
N ALA A 20 -17.27 6.76 4.41
CA ALA A 20 -18.06 7.93 4.81
C ALA A 20 -17.78 8.32 6.27
N ASN A 21 -17.85 9.61 6.57
CA ASN A 21 -17.59 10.17 7.91
C ASN A 21 -16.19 9.81 8.47
N LEU A 22 -15.19 9.64 7.60
CA LEU A 22 -13.80 9.28 7.97
C LEU A 22 -13.69 7.94 8.72
N THR A 23 -14.59 7.01 8.44
CA THR A 23 -14.54 5.65 8.96
C THR A 23 -13.58 4.77 8.15
N HIS A 24 -13.22 3.60 8.67
CA HIS A 24 -12.55 2.58 7.86
C HIS A 24 -13.59 1.86 6.99
N GLY A 25 -13.43 1.89 5.67
CA GLY A 25 -14.37 1.34 4.69
C GLY A 25 -14.56 -0.18 4.75
N LEU A 26 -13.70 -0.87 5.50
CA LEU A 26 -13.79 -2.31 5.78
C LEU A 26 -14.01 -2.61 7.27
N ASN A 27 -14.70 -1.72 8.00
CA ASN A 27 -15.08 -1.88 9.40
C ASN A 27 -13.91 -2.19 10.37
N SER A 28 -12.68 -1.83 9.99
CA SER A 28 -11.45 -2.15 10.72
C SER A 28 -11.24 -3.65 11.02
N THR A 29 -11.86 -4.56 10.25
CA THR A 29 -11.70 -6.02 10.44
C THR A 29 -10.76 -6.66 9.43
N GLN A 30 -10.46 -5.97 8.33
CA GLN A 30 -9.59 -6.42 7.25
C GLN A 30 -8.93 -5.20 6.61
N SER A 31 -7.67 -5.32 6.18
CA SER A 31 -7.01 -4.28 5.39
C SER A 31 -7.44 -4.32 3.91
N GLY A 32 -7.29 -3.18 3.21
CA GLY A 32 -7.52 -3.12 1.77
C GLY A 32 -6.63 -4.08 0.98
N SER A 33 -5.36 -4.21 1.36
CA SER A 33 -4.42 -5.11 0.69
C SER A 33 -4.77 -6.58 0.85
N GLU A 34 -5.27 -7.00 2.03
CA GLU A 34 -5.75 -8.38 2.22
C GLU A 34 -6.96 -8.68 1.35
N MET A 35 -7.91 -7.74 1.23
CA MET A 35 -9.04 -7.88 0.32
C MET A 35 -8.59 -8.01 -1.14
N ILE A 36 -7.63 -7.18 -1.58
CA ILE A 36 -7.08 -7.25 -2.95
C ILE A 36 -6.36 -8.59 -3.17
N GLN A 37 -5.52 -9.02 -2.23
CA GLN A 37 -4.77 -10.28 -2.34
C GLN A 37 -5.71 -11.49 -2.48
N GLN A 38 -6.86 -11.50 -1.82
CA GLN A 38 -7.89 -12.53 -1.98
C GLN A 38 -8.49 -12.56 -3.39
N GLN A 39 -8.60 -11.41 -4.05
CA GLN A 39 -9.15 -11.30 -5.42
C GLN A 39 -8.12 -11.67 -6.50
N VAL A 40 -6.83 -11.51 -6.22
CA VAL A 40 -5.72 -11.82 -7.15
C VAL A 40 -4.69 -12.75 -6.49
N PRO A 41 -5.03 -14.02 -6.20
CA PRO A 41 -4.19 -14.92 -5.40
C PRO A 41 -2.82 -15.22 -6.02
N ASP A 42 -2.72 -15.18 -7.35
CA ASP A 42 -1.48 -15.42 -8.09
C ASP A 42 -0.63 -14.14 -8.28
N THR A 43 -0.96 -13.03 -7.60
CA THR A 43 -0.26 -11.74 -7.66
C THR A 43 0.40 -11.44 -6.31
N HIS A 44 1.56 -10.79 -6.32
CA HIS A 44 2.25 -10.38 -5.09
C HIS A 44 1.79 -8.97 -4.69
N VAL A 45 0.83 -8.88 -3.76
CA VAL A 45 0.33 -7.59 -3.28
C VAL A 45 1.26 -7.03 -2.20
N VAL A 46 1.67 -5.77 -2.38
CA VAL A 46 2.49 -5.01 -1.41
C VAL A 46 1.78 -3.71 -1.05
N LYS A 47 1.60 -3.45 0.25
CA LYS A 47 1.15 -2.15 0.76
C LYS A 47 2.33 -1.18 0.77
N ALA A 48 2.19 -0.01 0.14
CA ALA A 48 3.15 1.09 0.26
C ALA A 48 2.48 2.44 -0.07
N PHE A 49 3.17 3.55 0.19
CA PHE A 49 2.77 4.91 -0.20
C PHE A 49 1.50 5.47 0.45
N THR A 50 0.99 4.86 1.52
CA THR A 50 -0.31 5.23 2.10
C THR A 50 -0.23 6.17 3.30
N ILE A 51 0.95 6.27 3.93
CA ILE A 51 1.17 7.04 5.17
C ILE A 51 1.59 8.49 4.93
N TYR A 52 1.83 8.87 3.68
CA TYR A 52 2.17 10.24 3.29
C TYR A 52 1.15 10.77 2.30
N GLY A 53 0.74 12.03 2.49
CA GLY A 53 0.00 12.78 1.48
C GLY A 53 0.89 13.19 0.30
N TYR A 54 0.28 13.52 -0.83
CA TYR A 54 0.95 13.89 -2.09
C TYR A 54 2.02 14.97 -1.90
N GLU A 55 1.71 15.99 -1.11
CA GLU A 55 2.60 17.12 -0.82
C GLU A 55 3.94 16.69 -0.19
N ASN A 56 3.96 15.60 0.58
CA ASN A 56 5.19 15.06 1.18
C ASN A 56 6.04 14.29 0.16
N PHE A 57 5.43 13.80 -0.93
CA PHE A 57 6.17 13.21 -2.05
C PHE A 57 6.73 14.27 -2.99
N GLU A 58 5.99 15.36 -3.21
CA GLU A 58 6.47 16.51 -3.97
C GLU A 58 7.67 17.16 -3.27
N ASN A 59 7.62 17.29 -1.95
CA ASN A 59 8.73 17.75 -1.14
C ASN A 59 8.85 16.95 0.17
N ASN A 60 9.87 16.08 0.22
CA ASN A 60 10.14 15.25 1.39
C ASN A 60 11.16 15.89 2.37
N ALA A 61 11.47 17.17 2.22
CA ALA A 61 12.40 17.87 3.10
C ALA A 61 11.67 18.38 4.36
N TYR A 62 12.18 17.98 5.53
CA TYR A 62 11.68 18.41 6.83
C TYR A 62 12.77 19.21 7.56
N PRO A 63 13.06 20.47 7.16
CA PRO A 63 14.26 21.20 7.59
C PRO A 63 14.32 21.49 9.09
N ASN A 64 13.16 21.50 9.76
CA ASN A 64 13.07 21.73 11.20
C ASN A 64 13.28 20.45 12.03
N TYR A 65 13.49 19.30 11.38
CA TYR A 65 13.60 18.00 12.03
C TYR A 65 14.85 17.26 11.53
N ASN A 66 15.68 16.78 12.46
CA ASN A 66 16.85 15.95 12.13
C ASN A 66 16.45 14.48 11.93
N VAL A 67 15.51 14.23 11.02
CA VAL A 67 14.97 12.88 10.73
C VAL A 67 14.93 12.63 9.23
N LYS A 68 15.00 11.35 8.84
CA LYS A 68 14.73 10.93 7.47
C LYS A 68 13.30 10.39 7.38
N PRO A 69 12.50 10.80 6.38
CA PRO A 69 11.19 10.19 6.12
C PRO A 69 11.32 8.69 5.92
N MET A 70 10.36 7.93 6.44
CA MET A 70 10.31 6.47 6.34
C MET A 70 9.04 6.07 5.60
N MET A 71 9.18 5.30 4.53
CA MET A 71 8.04 4.60 3.95
C MET A 71 7.90 3.22 4.58
N MET A 72 6.82 3.00 5.34
CA MET A 72 6.48 1.67 5.79
C MET A 72 5.81 0.90 4.65
N TYR A 73 6.16 -0.38 4.51
CA TYR A 73 5.57 -1.29 3.54
C TYR A 73 5.38 -2.68 4.14
N CYS A 74 4.40 -3.44 3.63
CA CYS A 74 4.16 -4.82 4.03
C CYS A 74 3.62 -5.66 2.86
N GLY A 75 3.77 -6.97 2.97
CA GLY A 75 3.42 -7.92 1.91
C GLY A 75 3.88 -9.33 2.27
N ASN A 76 3.22 -10.33 1.69
CA ASN A 76 3.44 -11.74 2.00
C ASN A 76 4.72 -12.29 1.35
N ASP A 77 5.08 -11.79 0.17
CA ASP A 77 6.23 -12.26 -0.60
C ASP A 77 7.48 -11.42 -0.26
N LEU A 78 8.54 -12.09 0.21
CA LEU A 78 9.78 -11.42 0.60
C LEU A 78 10.53 -10.82 -0.60
N ASN A 79 10.51 -11.49 -1.75
CA ASN A 79 11.20 -11.01 -2.94
C ASN A 79 10.51 -9.77 -3.52
N ALA A 80 9.18 -9.77 -3.55
CA ALA A 80 8.39 -8.61 -3.94
C ALA A 80 8.68 -7.42 -3.02
N LYS A 81 8.73 -7.65 -1.71
CA LYS A 81 9.09 -6.64 -0.70
C LYS A 81 10.52 -6.09 -0.85
N ASN A 82 11.47 -6.86 -1.38
CA ASN A 82 12.83 -6.37 -1.62
C ASN A 82 12.95 -5.53 -2.91
N ILE A 83 11.95 -5.59 -3.80
CA ILE A 83 11.91 -4.81 -5.04
C ILE A 83 11.22 -3.45 -4.83
N VAL A 84 10.24 -3.40 -3.93
CA VAL A 84 9.48 -2.20 -3.55
C VAL A 84 10.28 -1.33 -2.59
#